data_AF-A0A2R4TDA8-F1
#
_entry.id   AF-A0A2R4TDA8-F1
#
_cell.length_a   1.000
_cell.length_b   1.000
_cell.length_c   1.000
_cell.angle_alpha   90.00
_cell.angle_beta   90.00
_cell.angle_gamma   90.00
#
_symmetry.space_group_name_H-M   'P 1'
#
loop_
_entity.id
_entity.type
_entity.pdbx_description
1 polymer ?
#
loop_
_entity_poly.entity_id
_entity_poly.type
_entity_poly.pdbx_seq_one_letter_code
_entity_poly.pdbx_strand_id
1 'polypeptide(L)'
;MWRCSPPRAWRCPRRSRRAEYEALCRTLPWSVTPEPGWTSEKYVLNYRVVSFPDSPGYTAEQLAEEKRLRQRLLALSIAVSTHPYWETSTLQGKVVDARMALKHVHERAEDEAA
;
A
#
# COMPACT_ATOMS: atom_id res chain seq x y z
N MET A 1 -20.83 -1.03 21.10
CA MET A 1 -19.63 -1.15 21.96
C MET A 1 -18.64 -2.06 21.24
N TRP A 2 -17.67 -1.51 20.51
CA TRP A 2 -16.75 -2.28 19.67
C TRP A 2 -15.60 -2.84 20.50
N ARG A 3 -15.69 -4.11 20.91
CA ARG A 3 -14.57 -4.87 21.48
C ARG A 3 -13.89 -5.67 20.36
N CYS A 4 -12.94 -5.05 19.67
CA CYS A 4 -12.00 -5.74 18.79
C CYS A 4 -10.58 -5.45 19.27
N SER A 5 -9.81 -6.49 19.55
CA SER A 5 -8.39 -6.38 19.90
C SER A 5 -7.63 -5.62 18.79
N PRO A 6 -6.82 -4.59 19.13
CA PRO A 6 -6.31 -3.59 18.18
C PRO A 6 -5.58 -4.15 16.95
N PRO A 7 -4.74 -5.23 17.02
CA PRO A 7 -4.01 -5.66 15.84
C PRO A 7 -4.90 -6.36 14.80
N ARG A 8 -6.10 -6.84 15.16
CA ARG A 8 -7.05 -7.45 14.20
C ARG A 8 -7.93 -6.39 13.53
N ALA A 9 -8.32 -5.34 14.25
CA ALA A 9 -9.23 -4.29 13.75
C ALA A 9 -8.65 -3.47 12.58
N TRP A 10 -7.33 -3.24 12.53
CA TRP A 10 -6.68 -2.54 11.41
C TRP A 10 -6.23 -3.47 10.28
N ARG A 11 -6.25 -4.79 10.54
CA ARG A 11 -5.67 -5.81 9.66
C ARG A 11 -6.44 -5.96 8.36
N CYS A 12 -7.76 -6.04 8.45
CA CYS A 12 -8.63 -6.31 7.30
C CYS A 12 -8.82 -5.09 6.40
N PRO A 13 -9.18 -3.88 6.92
CA PRO A 13 -9.52 -2.75 6.08
C PRO A 13 -8.32 -2.14 5.34
N ARG A 14 -7.14 -2.05 5.97
CA ARG A 14 -5.95 -1.50 5.31
C ARG A 14 -5.42 -2.43 4.23
N ARG A 15 -5.46 -3.75 4.48
CA ARG A 15 -4.99 -4.76 3.53
C ARG A 15 -5.91 -4.87 2.33
N SER A 16 -7.22 -4.98 2.54
CA SER A 16 -8.19 -5.05 1.43
C SER A 16 -8.06 -3.83 0.52
N ARG A 17 -7.96 -2.64 1.11
CA ARG A 17 -7.79 -1.39 0.36
C ARG A 17 -6.46 -1.30 -0.37
N ARG A 18 -5.38 -1.89 0.17
CA ARG A 18 -4.10 -1.93 -0.53
C ARG A 18 -4.13 -2.90 -1.70
N ALA A 19 -4.78 -4.05 -1.54
CA ALA A 19 -4.96 -5.02 -2.60
C ALA A 19 -5.87 -4.47 -3.73
N GLU A 20 -6.95 -3.77 -3.38
CA GLU A 20 -7.81 -3.05 -4.33
C GLU A 20 -7.00 -1.99 -5.11
N TYR A 21 -6.20 -1.18 -4.41
CA TYR A 21 -5.34 -0.17 -5.04
C TYR A 21 -4.28 -0.80 -5.95
N GLU A 22 -3.64 -1.88 -5.53
CA GLU A 22 -2.63 -2.58 -6.33
C GLU A 22 -3.26 -3.23 -7.58
N ALA A 23 -4.44 -3.85 -7.43
CA ALA A 23 -5.19 -4.39 -8.56
C ALA A 23 -5.54 -3.29 -9.58
N LEU A 24 -5.99 -2.12 -9.10
CA LEU A 24 -6.21 -0.96 -9.96
C LEU A 24 -4.91 -0.54 -10.67
N CYS A 25 -3.81 -0.35 -9.94
CA CYS A 25 -2.53 0.04 -10.53
C CYS A 25 -2.01 -0.93 -11.59
N ARG A 26 -2.28 -2.23 -11.49
CA ARG A 26 -1.90 -3.21 -12.53
C ARG A 26 -2.71 -3.06 -13.82
N THR A 27 -3.91 -2.51 -13.76
CA THR A 27 -4.76 -2.26 -14.94
C THR A 27 -4.49 -0.90 -15.59
N LEU A 28 -3.82 0.00 -14.87
CA LEU A 28 -3.59 1.36 -15.33
C LEU A 28 -2.36 1.44 -16.25
N PRO A 29 -2.35 2.40 -17.19
CA PRO A 29 -1.15 2.74 -17.95
C PRO A 29 0.01 3.11 -17.01
N TRP A 30 1.24 3.02 -17.49
CA TRP A 30 2.41 3.28 -16.63
C TRP A 30 2.61 4.76 -16.30
N SER A 31 2.03 5.70 -17.08
CA SER A 31 2.02 7.13 -16.75
C SER A 31 0.61 7.68 -16.54
N VAL A 32 0.51 8.62 -15.59
CA VAL A 32 -0.70 9.38 -15.27
C VAL A 32 -0.97 10.41 -16.37
N THR A 33 0.07 11.04 -16.88
CA THR A 33 0.00 11.99 -18.00
C THR A 33 0.19 11.25 -19.33
N PRO A 34 -0.43 11.71 -20.42
CA PRO A 34 -0.12 11.20 -21.75
C PRO A 34 1.36 11.46 -22.04
N GLU A 35 2.12 10.38 -22.18
CA GLU A 35 3.57 10.45 -22.42
C GLU A 35 3.94 9.56 -23.60
N PRO A 36 4.79 10.07 -24.51
CA PRO A 36 5.33 9.25 -25.57
C PRO A 36 6.21 8.17 -24.95
N GLY A 37 6.10 6.97 -25.51
CA GLY A 37 6.93 5.84 -25.21
C GLY A 37 8.37 6.21 -25.51
N TRP A 38 9.25 5.84 -24.58
CA TRP A 38 10.66 6.13 -24.71
C TRP A 38 11.46 4.90 -24.32
N THR A 39 12.59 4.74 -24.99
CA THR A 39 13.55 3.68 -24.70
C THR A 39 14.78 4.34 -24.12
N SER A 40 15.25 3.88 -22.96
CA SER A 40 16.44 4.47 -22.37
C SER A 40 17.66 4.15 -23.23
N GLU A 41 18.38 5.17 -23.70
CA GLU A 41 19.61 4.99 -24.48
C GLU A 41 20.78 4.43 -23.64
N LYS A 42 20.70 4.58 -22.31
CA LYS A 42 21.75 4.16 -21.39
C LYS A 42 21.19 3.47 -20.16
N TYR A 43 21.99 2.55 -19.64
CA TYR A 43 21.75 1.71 -18.47
C TYR A 43 21.27 2.52 -17.26
N VAL A 44 19.97 2.52 -16.99
CA VAL A 44 19.46 3.10 -15.74
C VAL A 44 19.41 1.98 -14.70
N LEU A 45 20.35 2.03 -13.75
CA LEU A 45 20.39 1.28 -12.48
C LEU A 45 20.45 -0.25 -12.49
N ASN A 46 20.55 -0.96 -13.63
CA ASN A 46 20.69 -2.43 -13.61
C ASN A 46 21.21 -3.09 -14.91
N TYR A 47 21.98 -2.37 -15.73
CA TYR A 47 22.55 -2.89 -16.99
C TYR A 47 21.51 -3.41 -18.01
N ARG A 48 20.24 -3.02 -17.88
CA ARG A 48 19.17 -3.36 -18.84
C ARG A 48 18.65 -2.11 -19.52
N VAL A 49 18.43 -2.22 -20.82
CA VAL A 49 17.65 -1.26 -21.60
C VAL A 49 16.19 -1.48 -21.26
N VAL A 50 15.52 -0.44 -20.77
CA VAL A 50 14.09 -0.48 -20.50
C VAL A 50 13.39 0.33 -21.59
N SER A 51 12.41 -0.30 -22.24
CA SER A 51 11.55 0.34 -23.23
C SER A 51 10.14 0.44 -22.65
N PHE A 52 9.60 1.65 -22.62
CA PHE A 52 8.23 1.91 -22.22
C PHE A 52 7.39 2.24 -23.46
N PRO A 53 6.24 1.58 -23.67
CA PRO A 53 5.34 1.88 -24.79
C PRO A 53 4.63 3.23 -24.57
N ASP A 54 4.02 3.80 -25.61
CA ASP A 54 3.20 5.01 -25.48
C ASP A 54 2.13 4.84 -24.40
N SER A 55 2.07 5.79 -23.45
CA SER A 55 1.03 5.80 -22.42
C SER A 55 -0.04 6.84 -22.78
N PRO A 56 -1.31 6.44 -22.96
CA PRO A 56 -2.39 7.39 -23.20
C PRO A 56 -2.76 8.24 -21.96
N GLY A 57 -2.13 8.01 -20.80
CA GLY A 57 -2.46 8.69 -19.54
C GLY A 57 -3.71 8.12 -18.87
N TYR A 58 -4.03 8.62 -17.68
CA TYR A 58 -5.22 8.19 -16.95
C TYR A 58 -6.45 8.95 -17.45
N THR A 59 -7.54 8.22 -17.65
CA THR A 59 -8.85 8.85 -17.81
C THR A 59 -9.29 9.56 -16.52
N ALA A 60 -10.20 10.53 -16.62
CA ALA A 60 -10.69 11.27 -15.46
C ALA A 60 -11.32 10.35 -14.38
N GLU A 61 -11.99 9.27 -14.81
CA GLU A 61 -12.58 8.27 -13.92
C GLU A 61 -11.51 7.46 -13.17
N GLN A 62 -10.48 7.01 -13.89
CA GLN A 62 -9.35 6.29 -13.30
C GLN A 62 -8.60 7.15 -12.28
N LEU A 63 -8.39 8.44 -12.59
CA LEU A 63 -7.73 9.38 -11.69
C LEU A 63 -8.59 9.67 -10.44
N ALA A 64 -9.91 9.79 -10.60
CA ALA A 64 -10.82 9.94 -9.47
C ALA A 64 -10.78 8.71 -8.55
N GLU A 65 -10.76 7.50 -9.11
CA GLU A 65 -10.73 6.25 -8.36
C GLU A 65 -9.38 6.02 -7.66
N GLU A 66 -8.26 6.30 -8.33
CA GLU A 66 -6.91 6.29 -7.74
C GLU A 66 -6.84 7.25 -6.55
N LYS A 67 -7.29 8.49 -6.73
CA LYS A 67 -7.32 9.51 -5.66
C LYS A 67 -8.20 9.07 -4.49
N ARG A 68 -9.38 8.50 -4.76
CA ARG A 68 -10.30 8.01 -3.73
C ARG A 68 -9.65 6.89 -2.90
N LEU A 69 -9.05 5.90 -3.54
CA LEU A 69 -8.37 4.80 -2.85
C LEU A 69 -7.15 5.29 -2.08
N ARG A 70 -6.36 6.19 -2.68
CA ARG A 70 -5.17 6.79 -2.05
C ARG A 70 -5.53 7.58 -0.80
N GLN A 71 -6.58 8.40 -0.84
CA GLN A 71 -7.08 9.13 0.33
C GLN A 71 -7.50 8.19 1.46
N ARG A 72 -8.20 7.09 1.13
CA ARG A 72 -8.61 6.08 2.11
C ARG A 72 -7.43 5.36 2.73
N LEU A 73 -6.43 5.00 1.92
CA LEU A 73 -5.19 4.41 2.41
C LEU A 73 -4.42 5.35 3.32
N LEU A 74 -4.35 6.64 2.97
CA LEU A 74 -3.72 7.66 3.80
C LEU A 74 -4.45 7.79 5.14
N ALA A 75 -5.78 7.91 5.14
CA ALA A 75 -6.57 8.00 6.37
C ALA A 75 -6.36 6.78 7.29
N LEU A 76 -6.35 5.57 6.72
CA LEU A 76 -6.04 4.35 7.48
C LEU A 76 -4.60 4.35 8.01
N SER A 77 -3.63 4.85 7.23
CA SER A 77 -2.24 4.93 7.65
C SER A 77 -2.03 5.91 8.81
N ILE A 78 -2.74 7.04 8.79
CA ILE A 78 -2.76 8.01 9.89
C ILE A 78 -3.36 7.35 11.12
N ALA A 79 -4.56 6.77 11.01
CA ALA A 79 -5.25 6.12 12.11
C ALA A 79 -4.41 5.02 12.79
N VAL A 80 -3.67 4.23 12.00
CA VAL A 80 -2.73 3.22 12.54
C VAL A 80 -1.54 3.89 13.22
N SER A 81 -0.93 4.90 12.60
CA SER A 81 0.31 5.52 13.10
C SER A 81 0.10 6.32 14.39
N THR A 82 -1.03 7.01 14.51
CA THR A 82 -1.37 7.91 15.64
C THR A 82 -2.22 7.22 16.70
N HIS A 83 -2.30 5.89 16.69
CA HIS A 83 -3.19 5.19 17.62
C HIS A 83 -2.64 5.20 19.05
N PRO A 84 -3.47 5.49 20.09
CA PRO A 84 -3.06 5.50 21.50
C PRO A 84 -2.43 4.20 22.01
N TYR A 85 -2.69 3.08 21.31
CA TYR A 85 -2.04 1.80 21.56
C TYR A 85 -0.52 1.90 21.60
N TRP A 86 0.09 2.76 20.78
CA TRP A 86 1.55 2.92 20.74
C TRP A 86 2.13 3.60 21.99
N GLU A 87 1.31 4.34 22.73
CA GLU A 87 1.70 5.02 23.96
C GLU A 87 1.46 4.15 25.22
N THR A 88 0.92 2.95 25.04
CA THR A 88 0.70 2.04 26.16
C THR A 88 2.03 1.62 26.78
N SER A 89 2.07 1.61 28.12
CA SER A 89 3.23 1.20 28.91
C SER A 89 3.71 -0.22 28.57
N THR A 90 2.81 -1.09 28.09
CA THR A 90 3.12 -2.44 27.61
C THR A 90 4.10 -2.47 26.42
N LEU A 91 4.18 -1.39 25.63
CA LEU A 91 5.02 -1.29 24.44
C LEU A 91 6.25 -0.39 24.62
N GLN A 92 6.50 0.15 25.82
CA GLN A 92 7.70 0.94 26.09
C GLN A 92 8.97 0.16 25.70
N GLY A 93 9.79 0.75 24.83
CA GLY A 93 11.00 0.11 24.28
C GLY A 93 10.75 -0.95 23.18
N LYS A 94 9.50 -1.38 22.94
CA LYS A 94 9.13 -2.44 21.97
C LYS A 94 8.24 -1.94 20.82
N VAL A 95 8.03 -0.63 20.71
CA VAL A 95 7.16 -0.02 19.69
C VAL A 95 7.62 -0.37 18.27
N VAL A 96 8.93 -0.35 18.03
CA VAL A 96 9.51 -0.66 16.71
C VAL A 96 9.24 -2.13 16.36
N ASP A 97 9.54 -3.05 17.26
CA ASP A 97 9.30 -4.49 17.06
C ASP A 97 7.81 -4.79 16.84
N ALA A 98 6.94 -4.16 17.63
CA ALA A 98 5.49 -4.31 17.48
C ALA A 98 4.98 -3.77 16.12
N ARG A 99 5.56 -2.68 15.61
CA ARG A 99 5.26 -2.16 14.25
C ARG A 99 5.82 -3.08 13.16
N MET A 100 7.01 -3.65 13.35
CA MET A 100 7.59 -4.60 12.41
C MET A 100 6.79 -5.90 12.35
N ALA A 101 6.35 -6.40 13.50
CA ALA A 101 5.48 -7.57 13.59
C ALA A 101 4.18 -7.39 12.80
N LEU A 102 3.65 -6.16 12.65
CA LEU A 102 2.46 -5.89 11.82
C LEU A 102 2.66 -6.23 10.34
N LYS A 103 3.90 -6.26 9.81
CA LYS A 103 4.19 -6.63 8.43
C LYS A 103 3.99 -8.14 8.20
N HIS A 104 4.44 -8.96 9.15
CA HIS A 104 4.48 -10.43 9.05
C HIS A 104 3.21 -11.14 9.54
N VAL A 105 2.16 -10.42 9.93
CA VAL A 105 0.97 -11.09 10.47
C VAL A 105 0.15 -11.84 9.42
N HIS A 106 0.50 -11.73 8.14
CA HIS A 106 -0.12 -12.54 7.08
C HIS A 106 0.54 -13.93 7.01
N GLU A 107 1.87 -13.98 7.03
CA GLU A 107 2.66 -15.22 7.12
C GLU A 107 2.18 -16.07 8.32
N ARG A 108 2.11 -15.47 9.51
CA ARG A 108 1.64 -16.17 10.71
C ARG A 108 0.17 -16.63 10.63
N ALA A 109 -0.68 -15.97 9.84
CA ALA A 109 -2.09 -16.36 9.68
C ALA A 109 -2.27 -17.46 8.62
N GLU A 110 -1.37 -17.53 7.65
CA GLU A 110 -1.31 -18.61 6.65
C GLU A 110 -0.73 -19.89 7.29
N ASP A 111 0.27 -19.75 8.18
CA ASP A 111 0.82 -20.86 8.98
C ASP A 111 -0.17 -21.44 10.02
N GLU A 112 -1.09 -20.62 10.54
CA GLU A 112 -2.09 -21.03 11.56
C GLU A 112 -3.37 -21.60 10.91
N ALA A 113 -3.54 -21.43 9.60
CA ALA A 113 -4.66 -21.95 8.81
C ALA A 113 -4.30 -23.20 7.96
N ALA A 114 -3.01 -23.59 7.95
CA ALA A 114 -2.49 -24.80 7.33
C ALA A 114 -2.37 -25.95 8.35
#